data_AF-A0A7Y0S5X0-F1
#
_entry.id   AF-A0A7Y0S5X0-F1
#
_cell.length_a   1.000
_cell.length_b   1.000
_cell.length_c   1.000
_cell.angle_alpha   90.00
_cell.angle_beta   90.00
_cell.angle_gamma   90.00
#
_symmetry.space_group_name_H-M   'P 1'
#
loop_
_entity.id
_entity.type
_entity.pdbx_description
1 polymer ?
#
loop_
_entity_poly.entity_id
_entity_poly.type
_entity_poly.pdbx_seq_one_letter_code
_entity_poly.pdbx_strand_id
1 'polypeptide(L)' 'AASVTQQILSQEGILVTYRSSLPNNEEQYDYVLLNLAANQTHDAEVITPWIEQAKRTAPSVLLGTPSTELALADQIM' A
#
# COMPACT_ATOMS: atom_id res chain seq x y z
N ALA A 1 3.87 -0.39 -12.30
CA ALA A 1 4.05 0.64 -11.27
C ALA A 1 4.87 0.12 -10.09
N ALA A 2 4.42 -0.93 -9.40
CA ALA A 2 5.10 -1.44 -8.18
C ALA A 2 6.60 -1.77 -8.36
N SER A 3 7.01 -2.37 -9.48
CA SER A 3 8.43 -2.70 -9.73
C SER A 3 9.34 -1.48 -9.84
N VAL A 4 8.83 -0.35 -10.36
CA VAL A 4 9.59 0.91 -10.44
C VAL A 4 9.76 1.51 -9.05
N THR A 5 8.68 1.53 -8.25
CA THR A 5 8.74 2.00 -6.85
C THR A 5 9.68 1.17 -6.00
N GLN A 6 9.63 -0.16 -6.13
CA GLN A 6 10.57 -1.06 -5.45
C GLN A 6 12.02 -0.73 -5.81
N GLN A 7 12.30 -0.55 -7.11
CA GLN A 7 13.65 -0.27 -7.58
C GLN A 7 14.19 1.04 -7.03
N ILE A 8 13.38 2.11 -7.04
CA ILE A 8 13.78 3.42 -6.51
C ILE A 8 14.07 3.33 -5.01
N LEU A 9 13.16 2.75 -4.22
CA LEU A 9 13.35 2.60 -2.78
C LEU A 9 14.59 1.75 -2.45
N SER A 10 14.83 0.69 -3.23
CA SER A 10 16.02 -0.15 -3.06
C SER A 10 17.32 0.59 -3.39
N GLN A 11 17.30 1.48 -4.39
CA GLN A 11 18.45 2.33 -4.74
C GLN A 11 18.79 3.32 -3.62
N GLU A 12 17.80 3.79 -2.89
CA GLU A 12 17.97 4.64 -1.69
C GLU A 12 18.33 3.83 -0.42
N GLY A 13 18.61 2.52 -0.56
CA GLY A 13 19.03 1.66 0.55
C GLY A 13 17.90 1.14 1.44
N ILE A 14 16.64 1.30 1.02
CA ILE A 14 15.48 0.77 1.76
C ILE A 14 15.29 -0.70 1.39
N LEU A 15 15.18 -1.57 2.40
CA LEU A 15 14.88 -2.98 2.19
C LEU A 15 13.39 -3.13 1.81
N VAL A 16 13.12 -3.53 0.56
CA VAL A 16 11.75 -3.67 0.05
C VAL A 16 11.40 -5.12 -0.20
N THR A 17 10.30 -5.56 0.44
CA THR A 17 9.66 -6.84 0.16
C THR A 17 8.40 -6.61 -0.65
N TYR A 18 8.45 -6.89 -1.96
CA TYR A 18 7.27 -6.82 -2.82
C TYR A 18 6.37 -8.04 -2.60
N ARG A 19 5.07 -7.80 -2.38
CA ARG A 19 4.04 -8.84 -2.31
C ARG A 19 2.82 -8.41 -3.13
N SER A 20 2.19 -9.36 -3.81
CA SER A 20 0.92 -9.16 -4.52
C SER A 20 -0.29 -9.19 -3.58
N SER A 21 -0.12 -9.62 -2.33
CA SER A 21 -1.16 -9.68 -1.31
C SER A 21 -0.56 -9.36 0.07
N LEU A 22 -1.38 -8.81 0.97
CA LEU A 22 -0.95 -8.57 2.35
C LEU A 22 -0.59 -9.89 3.04
N PRO A 23 0.49 -9.92 3.84
CA PRO A 23 0.85 -11.11 4.60
C PRO A 23 -0.18 -11.39 5.70
N ASN A 24 -0.45 -12.67 5.93
CA ASN A 24 -1.25 -13.14 7.08
C ASN A 24 -0.36 -13.52 8.29
N ASN A 25 0.96 -13.30 8.18
CA ASN A 25 1.94 -13.59 9.21
C ASN A 25 2.16 -12.37 10.12
N GLU A 26 2.67 -12.58 11.33
CA GLU A 26 3.04 -11.55 12.32
C GLU A 26 4.36 -10.83 11.99
N GLU A 27 4.80 -10.89 10.73
CA GLU A 27 6.04 -10.25 10.30
C GLU A 27 5.86 -8.74 10.36
N GLN A 28 6.69 -8.06 11.16
CA GLN A 28 6.62 -6.62 11.33
C GLN A 28 7.54 -5.89 10.35
N TYR A 29 7.02 -4.81 9.78
CA TYR A 29 7.71 -3.92 8.86
C TYR A 29 7.68 -2.50 9.43
N ASP A 30 8.67 -1.68 9.07
CA ASP A 30 8.68 -0.26 9.45
C ASP A 30 7.57 0.52 8.72
N TYR A 31 7.34 0.16 7.45
CA TYR A 31 6.38 0.80 6.57
C TYR A 31 5.67 -0.23 5.69
N VAL A 32 4.39 0.00 5.41
CA VAL A 32 3.65 -0.69 4.34
C VAL A 32 3.22 0.33 3.30
N LEU A 33 3.54 0.07 2.03
CA LEU A 33 3.04 0.82 0.88
C LEU A 33 1.97 0.02 0.13
N LEU A 34 0.71 0.40 0.28
CA LEU A 34 -0.40 -0.13 -0.50
C LEU A 34 -0.52 0.66 -1.80
N ASN A 35 -0.15 0.06 -2.93
CA ASN A 35 -0.18 0.72 -4.23
C ASN A 35 -1.40 0.25 -5.04
N LEU A 36 -2.42 1.10 -5.12
CA LEU A 36 -3.63 0.81 -5.87
C LEU A 36 -3.38 1.00 -7.37
N ALA A 37 -3.79 0.02 -8.17
CA ALA A 37 -3.58 0.06 -9.60
C ALA A 37 -4.60 0.99 -10.28
N ALA A 38 -4.10 1.91 -11.13
CA ALA A 38 -4.90 2.92 -11.84
C ALA A 38 -5.90 2.37 -12.87
N ASN A 39 -5.81 1.09 -13.19
CA ASN A 39 -6.70 0.41 -14.14
C ASN A 39 -7.89 -0.29 -13.48
N GLN A 40 -8.03 -0.16 -12.17
CA GLN A 40 -9.12 -0.73 -11.39
C GLN A 40 -9.77 0.39 -10.59
N THR A 41 -11.10 0.41 -10.56
CA THR A 41 -11.85 1.27 -9.63
C THR A 41 -11.88 0.57 -8.29
N HIS A 42 -11.36 1.21 -7.25
CA HIS A 42 -11.40 0.66 -5.91
C HIS A 42 -12.44 1.38 -5.05
N ASP A 43 -13.30 0.61 -4.40
CA ASP A 43 -14.26 1.14 -3.43
C ASP A 43 -13.64 1.19 -2.03
N ALA A 44 -14.01 2.20 -1.25
CA ALA A 44 -13.54 2.38 0.12
C ALA A 44 -13.81 1.14 1.01
N GLU A 45 -14.96 0.48 0.80
CA GLU A 45 -15.32 -0.75 1.53
C GLU A 45 -14.35 -1.92 1.28
N VAL A 46 -13.73 -1.96 0.09
CA VAL A 46 -12.76 -3.00 -0.29
C VAL A 46 -11.38 -2.69 0.27
N ILE A 47 -10.98 -1.42 0.29
CA ILE A 47 -9.64 -1.00 0.72
C ILE A 47 -9.51 -0.92 2.23
N THR A 48 -10.57 -0.51 2.93
CA THR A 48 -10.59 -0.40 4.40
C THR A 48 -10.03 -1.64 5.11
N PRO A 49 -10.47 -2.88 4.82
CA PRO A 49 -9.90 -4.06 5.46
C PRO A 49 -8.41 -4.29 5.15
N TRP A 50 -7.93 -3.86 3.97
CA TRP A 50 -6.51 -3.95 3.62
C TRP A 50 -5.67 -2.96 4.43
N ILE A 51 -6.17 -1.74 4.64
CA ILE A 51 -5.51 -0.74 5.49
C ILE A 51 -5.46 -1.24 6.93
N GLU A 52 -6.55 -1.77 7.46
CA GLU A 52 -6.59 -2.31 8.82
C GLU A 52 -5.65 -3.51 8.98
N GLN A 53 -5.53 -4.37 7.96
CA GLN A 53 -4.54 -5.44 7.97
C GLN A 53 -3.10 -4.90 7.92
N ALA A 54 -2.82 -3.90 7.07
CA ALA A 54 -1.50 -3.28 6.98
C ALA A 54 -1.06 -2.61 8.29
N LYS A 55 -1.98 -1.93 8.99
CA LYS A 55 -1.74 -1.29 10.29
C LYS A 55 -1.34 -2.28 11.39
N ARG A 56 -1.72 -3.56 11.27
CA ARG A 56 -1.28 -4.61 12.21
C ARG A 56 0.15 -5.06 11.97
N THR A 57 0.66 -4.89 10.76
CA THR A 57 2.00 -5.33 10.34
C THR A 57 3.03 -4.21 10.34
N ALA A 58 2.62 -2.95 10.38
CA ALA A 58 3.52 -1.80 10.44
C ALA A 58 2.89 -0.59 11.15
N PRO A 59 3.70 0.21 11.86
CA PRO A 59 3.23 1.44 12.51
C PRO A 59 2.85 2.54 11.51
N SER A 60 3.35 2.48 10.28
CA SER A 60 3.07 3.46 9.23
C SER A 60 2.60 2.79 7.95
N VAL A 61 1.44 3.23 7.45
CA VAL A 61 0.83 2.73 6.22
C VAL A 61 0.68 3.90 5.25
N LEU A 62 1.26 3.75 4.07
CA LEU A 62 1.17 4.68 2.95
C LEU A 62 0.22 4.09 1.91
N LEU A 63 -0.81 4.85 1.52
CA LEU A 63 -1.70 4.49 0.43
C LEU A 63 -1.32 5.29 -0.81
N GLY A 64 -0.82 4.61 -1.84
CA GLY A 64 -0.64 5.18 -3.16
C GLY A 64 -1.94 5.04 -3.95
N THR A 65 -2.68 6.16 -4.11
CA THR A 65 -3.83 6.23 -5.00
C THR A 65 -3.42 6.73 -6.39
N PRO A 66 -4.04 6.22 -7.46
CA PRO A 66 -4.01 6.86 -8.77
C PRO A 66 -4.51 8.30 -8.66
N SER A 67 -3.92 9.22 -9.44
CA SER A 67 -4.36 10.63 -9.45
C SER A 67 -5.81 10.82 -9.90
N THR A 68 -6.40 9.82 -10.54
CA THR A 68 -7.82 9.76 -10.95
C THR A 68 -8.76 9.40 -9.80
N GLU A 69 -8.25 8.92 -8.67
CA GLU A 69 -9.03 8.45 -7.52
C GLU A 69 -8.83 9.36 -6.29
N LEU A 70 -8.68 10.68 -6.50
CA LEU A 70 -8.50 11.63 -5.39
C LEU A 70 -9.69 11.61 -4.40
N ALA A 71 -10.92 11.45 -4.92
CA ALA A 71 -12.12 11.36 -4.09
C ALA A 71 -12.13 10.12 -3.16
N LEU A 72 -11.43 9.05 -3.55
CA LEU A 72 -11.27 7.86 -2.71
C LEU A 72 -10.36 8.13 -1.52
N ALA A 73 -9.33 8.95 -1.71
CA ALA A 73 -8.45 9.37 -0.61
C ALA A 73 -9.23 10.16 0.45
N ASP A 74 -10.13 11.07 0.03
CA ASP A 74 -10.98 11.84 0.96
C ASP A 74 -12.00 10.98 1.72
N GLN A 75 -12.40 9.82 1.19
CA GLN A 75 -13.35 8.91 1.84
C GLN A 75 -12.71 8.00 2.88
N ILE A 76 -11.41 7.71 2.74
CA ILE A 76 -10.67 6.74 3.55
C ILE A 76 -9.95 7.42 4.74
N MET A 77 -9.68 8.73 4.63
CA MET A 77 -8.99 9.54 5.65
C MET A 77 -9.91 9.88 6.83
#